data_AF-A0ABD3V9L4-F1
#
_entry.id   AF-A0ABD3V9L4-F1
#
_cell.length_a   1.000
_cell.length_b   1.000
_cell.length_c   1.000
_cell.angle_alpha   90.00
_cell.angle_beta   90.00
_cell.angle_gamma   90.00
#
_symmetry.space_group_name_H-M   'P 1'
#
loop_
_entity.id
_entity.type
_entity.pdbx_description
1 polymer ?
#
loop_
_entity_poly.entity_id
_entity_poly.type
_entity_poly.pdbx_seq_one_letter_code
_entity_poly.pdbx_strand_id
1 'polypeptide(L)'
;MTCGTLNFSLTCDGIDSSLTCGALNSSLTCGALNSSLTCGALNSSLTCGAPNSSLTCGALNSSLTCGALNSSLTCDVLNSSLTCGALYSSLTCGALNSSLTCGALNSSLTCGALILV
;
A
#
# COMPACT_ATOMS: atom_id res chain seq x y z
N MET A 1 13.92 -9.31 -2.72
CA MET A 1 14.96 -8.44 -2.15
C MET A 1 14.60 -8.14 -0.70
N THR A 2 15.55 -8.30 0.24
CA THR A 2 15.38 -7.94 1.65
C THR A 2 16.29 -6.76 1.98
N CYS A 3 15.79 -5.77 2.71
CA CYS A 3 16.56 -4.61 3.13
C CYS A 3 16.18 -4.16 4.55
N GLY A 4 17.14 -3.64 5.32
CA GLY A 4 16.83 -3.00 6.60
C GLY A 4 16.08 -1.68 6.40
N THR A 5 16.66 -0.77 5.62
CA THR A 5 16.05 0.53 5.30
C THR A 5 16.34 0.93 3.87
N LEU A 6 15.29 1.27 3.13
CA LEU A 6 15.37 1.81 1.78
C LEU A 6 15.14 3.32 1.85
N ASN A 7 16.17 4.09 1.50
CA ASN A 7 16.15 5.56 1.47
C ASN A 7 16.44 6.11 0.06
N PHE A 8 16.10 5.35 -0.98
CA PHE A 8 16.17 5.81 -2.36
C PHE A 8 14.84 5.54 -3.06
N SER A 9 14.44 6.49 -3.91
CA SER A 9 13.23 6.34 -4.70
C SER A 9 13.44 5.34 -5.83
N LEU A 10 12.45 4.49 -6.07
CA LEU A 10 12.46 3.52 -7.14
C LEU A 10 11.31 3.80 -8.09
N THR A 11 11.62 3.93 -9.38
CA THR A 11 10.64 4.06 -10.46
C THR A 11 10.89 2.97 -11.47
N CYS A 12 9.85 2.21 -11.82
CA CYS A 12 9.95 1.10 -12.77
C CYS A 12 8.60 0.84 -13.43
N ASP A 13 8.62 0.22 -14.62
CA ASP A 13 7.38 -0.15 -15.30
C ASP A 13 6.72 -1.38 -14.66
N GLY A 14 7.52 -2.26 -14.04
CA GLY A 14 7.05 -3.46 -13.38
C GLY A 14 7.98 -3.93 -12.28
N ILE A 15 7.41 -4.45 -11.20
CA ILE A 15 8.12 -5.23 -10.18
C ILE A 15 7.53 -6.63 -10.12
N ASP A 16 8.31 -7.60 -10.57
CA ASP A 16 7.99 -9.02 -10.55
C ASP A 16 8.81 -9.78 -9.50
N SER A 17 9.35 -9.06 -8.50
CA SER A 17 10.11 -9.65 -7.40
C SER A 17 9.62 -9.13 -6.07
N SER A 18 9.44 -10.04 -5.10
CA SER A 18 9.01 -9.64 -3.76
C SER A 18 10.03 -8.74 -3.08
N LEU A 19 9.56 -7.68 -2.44
CA LEU A 19 10.38 -6.73 -1.70
C LEU A 19 9.96 -6.73 -0.23
N THR A 20 10.92 -6.99 0.65
CA THR A 20 10.72 -6.95 2.09
C THR A 20 11.67 -5.94 2.70
N CYS A 21 11.14 -4.96 3.41
CA CYS A 21 11.94 -3.91 4.03
C CYS A 21 11.54 -3.65 5.48
N GLY A 22 12.50 -3.35 6.34
CA GLY A 22 12.21 -2.88 7.70
C GLY A 22 11.56 -1.51 7.66
N ALA A 23 12.15 -0.58 6.92
CA ALA A 23 11.59 0.75 6.66
C ALA A 23 11.78 1.18 5.19
N LEU A 24 10.74 1.77 4.61
CA LEU A 24 10.77 2.47 3.33
C LEU A 24 10.49 3.95 3.60
N ASN A 25 11.54 4.77 3.47
CA ASN A 25 11.45 6.23 3.63
C ASN A 25 11.69 6.94 2.29
N SER A 26 11.39 6.28 1.18
CA SER A 26 11.44 6.91 -0.14
C SER A 26 10.32 6.42 -1.04
N SER A 27 10.00 7.22 -2.06
CA SER A 27 8.86 6.97 -2.93
C SER A 27 9.09 5.75 -3.81
N LEU A 28 8.05 4.93 -3.96
CA LEU A 28 8.03 3.82 -4.90
C LEU A 28 6.95 4.08 -5.95
N THR A 29 7.34 4.13 -7.21
CA THR A 29 6.44 4.30 -8.34
C THR A 29 6.57 3.12 -9.28
N CYS A 30 5.45 2.42 -9.53
CA CYS A 30 5.44 1.25 -10.39
C CYS A 30 4.26 1.25 -11.38
N GLY A 31 4.48 0.79 -12.61
CA GLY A 31 3.37 0.53 -13.54
C GLY A 31 2.54 -0.68 -13.08
N ALA A 32 3.21 -1.82 -12.86
CA ALA A 32 2.62 -3.04 -12.33
C ALA A 32 3.41 -3.58 -11.13
N LEU A 33 2.69 -4.08 -10.12
CA LEU A 33 3.29 -4.82 -8.99
C LEU A 33 2.71 -6.23 -8.99
N ASN A 34 3.43 -7.19 -9.55
CA ASN A 34 3.00 -8.59 -9.61
C ASN A 34 3.67 -9.44 -8.52
N SER A 35 4.19 -8.80 -7.47
CA SER A 35 4.84 -9.46 -6.35
C SER A 35 4.56 -8.77 -5.03
N SER A 36 4.70 -9.51 -3.93
CA SER A 36 4.38 -9.00 -2.60
C SER A 36 5.35 -7.90 -2.16
N LEU A 37 4.80 -6.84 -1.59
CA LEU A 37 5.57 -5.82 -0.87
C LEU A 37 5.26 -5.94 0.62
N THR A 38 6.31 -6.09 1.42
CA THR A 38 6.21 -6.13 2.89
C THR A 38 7.09 -5.05 3.49
N CYS A 39 6.51 -4.16 4.30
CA CYS A 39 7.23 -3.14 5.06
C CYS A 39 6.95 -3.22 6.55
N GLY A 40 7.96 -2.98 7.40
CA GLY A 40 7.71 -2.68 8.81
C GLY A 40 7.09 -1.28 8.95
N ALA A 41 7.74 -0.28 8.36
CA ALA A 41 7.24 1.09 8.28
C ALA A 41 7.37 1.65 6.86
N LEU A 42 6.32 2.32 6.38
CA LEU A 42 6.30 3.05 5.12
C LEU A 42 5.97 4.50 5.41
N ASN A 43 7.01 5.34 5.37
CA ASN A 43 6.91 6.78 5.58
C ASN A 43 7.16 7.50 4.25
N SER A 44 6.68 6.94 3.13
CA SER A 44 6.78 7.57 1.81
C SER A 44 5.66 7.17 0.87
N SER A 45 5.48 7.96 -0.19
CA SER A 45 4.40 7.73 -1.14
C SER A 45 4.64 6.46 -1.96
N LEU A 46 3.61 5.63 -2.07
CA LEU A 46 3.58 4.47 -2.97
C LEU A 46 2.54 4.75 -4.06
N THR A 47 2.98 4.73 -5.32
CA THR A 47 2.11 4.88 -6.48
C THR A 47 2.25 3.64 -7.37
N CYS A 48 1.17 2.90 -7.57
CA CYS A 48 1.20 1.75 -8.48
C CYS A 48 -0.02 1.73 -9.41
N GLY A 49 0.21 1.51 -10.71
CA GLY A 49 -0.87 1.42 -11.70
C GLY A 49 -1.77 0.21 -11.45
N ALA A 50 -1.18 -0.99 -11.45
CA ALA A 50 -1.88 -2.25 -11.25
C ALA A 50 -1.14 -3.17 -10.27
N PRO A 51 -1.37 -3.01 -8.95
CA PRO A 51 -0.98 -4.03 -7.98
C PRO A 51 -1.87 -5.28 -8.07
N ASN A 52 -1.26 -6.38 -8.49
CA ASN A 52 -1.82 -7.74 -8.55
C ASN A 52 -1.20 -8.66 -7.49
N SER A 53 -0.60 -8.08 -6.44
CA SER A 53 -0.07 -8.85 -5.31
C SER A 53 -0.27 -8.15 -3.97
N SER A 54 -0.24 -8.94 -2.90
CA SER A 54 -0.50 -8.48 -1.54
C SER A 54 0.48 -7.41 -1.08
N LEU A 55 -0.06 -6.39 -0.43
CA LEU A 55 0.70 -5.33 0.21
C LEU A 55 0.51 -5.44 1.73
N THR A 56 1.60 -5.55 2.46
CA THR A 56 1.57 -5.65 3.92
C THR A 56 2.46 -4.61 4.54
N CYS A 57 1.94 -3.82 5.46
CA CYS A 57 2.75 -2.87 6.23
C CYS A 57 2.42 -2.86 7.71
N GLY A 58 3.42 -2.76 8.59
CA GLY A 58 3.16 -2.50 10.01
C GLY A 58 2.56 -1.11 10.21
N ALA A 59 3.28 -0.07 9.80
CA ALA A 59 2.80 1.30 9.86
C ALA A 59 2.91 1.99 8.50
N LEU A 60 1.82 2.58 8.03
CA LEU A 60 1.75 3.36 6.80
C LEU A 60 1.40 4.81 7.14
N ASN A 61 2.42 5.67 7.17
CA ASN A 61 2.29 7.11 7.41
C ASN A 61 2.55 7.89 6.12
N SER A 62 2.05 7.41 4.98
CA SER A 62 2.13 8.14 3.71
C SER A 62 1.03 7.76 2.73
N SER A 63 0.88 8.55 1.66
CA SER A 63 -0.17 8.32 0.66
C SER A 63 0.07 7.04 -0.15
N LEU A 64 -0.99 6.27 -0.33
CA LEU A 64 -1.03 5.14 -1.26
C LEU A 64 -2.00 5.46 -2.40
N THR A 65 -1.48 5.48 -3.63
CA THR A 65 -2.26 5.72 -4.84
C THR A 65 -2.20 4.52 -5.77
N CYS A 66 -3.36 3.95 -6.07
CA CYS A 66 -3.48 2.78 -6.92
C CYS A 66 -4.45 3.02 -8.09
N GLY A 67 -4.09 2.61 -9.31
CA GLY A 67 -5.04 2.61 -10.43
C GLY A 67 -6.11 1.53 -10.25
N ALA A 68 -5.68 0.26 -10.27
CA ALA A 68 -6.53 -0.90 -10.01
C ALA A 68 -5.83 -1.83 -9.00
N LEU A 69 -6.38 -1.92 -7.79
CA LEU A 69 -5.88 -2.82 -6.75
C LEU A 69 -6.71 -4.12 -6.76
N ASN A 70 -6.14 -5.15 -7.36
CA ASN A 70 -6.70 -6.51 -7.40
C ASN A 70 -6.11 -7.39 -6.29
N SER A 71 -5.73 -6.80 -5.16
CA SER A 71 -4.97 -7.50 -4.13
C SER A 71 -5.21 -6.97 -2.74
N SER A 72 -4.95 -7.83 -1.76
CA SER A 72 -5.22 -7.50 -0.37
C SER A 72 -4.20 -6.50 0.16
N LEU A 73 -4.70 -5.47 0.83
CA LEU A 73 -3.91 -4.51 1.57
C LEU A 73 -4.13 -4.75 3.06
N THR A 74 -3.06 -5.06 3.78
CA THR A 74 -3.08 -5.28 5.23
C THR A 74 -2.16 -4.29 5.91
N CYS A 75 -2.69 -3.55 6.89
CA CYS A 75 -1.88 -2.62 7.67
C CYS A 75 -2.26 -2.57 9.14
N ASP A 76 -1.30 -2.61 10.08
CA ASP A 76 -1.66 -2.47 11.50
C ASP A 76 -2.09 -1.04 11.83
N VAL A 77 -1.36 -0.04 11.33
CA VAL A 77 -1.68 1.38 11.49
C VAL A 77 -1.60 2.10 10.15
N LEU A 78 -2.76 2.55 9.66
CA LEU A 78 -2.88 3.39 8.48
C LEU A 78 -3.21 4.82 8.92
N ASN A 79 -2.26 5.73 8.76
CA ASN A 79 -2.38 7.15 9.13
C ASN A 79 -2.06 8.03 7.92
N SER A 80 -2.75 7.81 6.80
CA SER A 80 -2.58 8.54 5.54
C SER A 80 -3.64 8.22 4.49
N SER A 81 -3.75 9.07 3.48
CA SER A 81 -4.74 8.93 2.43
C SER A 81 -4.51 7.69 1.56
N LEU A 82 -5.59 6.92 1.35
CA LEU A 82 -5.64 5.85 0.36
C LEU A 82 -6.55 6.27 -0.80
N THR A 83 -5.99 6.35 -2.00
CA THR A 83 -6.73 6.63 -3.23
C THR A 83 -6.62 5.46 -4.19
N CYS A 84 -7.77 4.93 -4.62
CA CYS A 84 -7.81 3.81 -5.56
C CYS A 84 -8.83 4.04 -6.68
N GLY A 85 -8.45 3.85 -7.94
CA GLY A 85 -9.39 3.91 -9.05
C GLY A 85 -10.42 2.78 -8.98
N ALA A 86 -9.96 1.55 -8.79
CA ALA A 86 -10.81 0.39 -8.54
C ALA A 86 -10.17 -0.57 -7.53
N LEU A 87 -10.92 -0.91 -6.47
CA LEU A 87 -10.54 -1.88 -5.46
C LEU A 87 -11.39 -3.14 -5.63
N TYR A 88 -10.74 -4.27 -5.93
CA TYR A 88 -11.38 -5.57 -6.14
C TYR A 88 -10.98 -6.61 -5.08
N SER A 89 -10.39 -6.17 -3.96
CA SER A 89 -9.87 -7.04 -2.92
C SER A 89 -9.91 -6.40 -1.53
N SER A 90 -9.68 -7.21 -0.51
CA SER A 90 -9.87 -6.82 0.88
C SER A 90 -8.88 -5.76 1.36
N LEU A 91 -9.38 -4.78 2.10
CA LEU A 91 -8.60 -3.87 2.92
C LEU A 91 -8.80 -4.22 4.39
N THR A 92 -7.72 -4.61 5.06
CA THR A 92 -7.72 -4.90 6.50
C THR A 92 -6.79 -3.95 7.21
N CYS A 93 -7.31 -3.24 8.22
CA CYS A 93 -6.51 -2.36 9.05
C CYS A 93 -6.80 -2.50 10.55
N GLY A 94 -5.75 -2.44 11.37
CA GLY A 94 -5.89 -2.43 12.83
C GLY A 94 -6.45 -1.10 13.33
N ALA A 95 -5.80 -0.01 12.95
CA ALA A 95 -6.24 1.37 13.17
C ALA A 95 -6.19 2.15 11.85
N LEU A 96 -7.26 2.88 11.54
CA LEU A 96 -7.38 3.76 10.39
C LEU A 96 -7.62 5.19 10.85
N ASN A 97 -6.66 6.08 10.62
CA ASN A 97 -6.80 7.53 10.80
C ASN A 97 -6.53 8.21 9.47
N SER A 98 -7.48 8.14 8.54
CA SER A 98 -7.19 8.37 7.12
C SER A 98 -8.42 8.66 6.28
N SER A 99 -8.21 9.40 5.19
CA SER A 99 -9.21 9.55 4.14
C SER A 99 -9.10 8.40 3.13
N LEU A 100 -10.23 7.76 2.81
CA LEU A 100 -10.32 6.70 1.80
C LEU A 100 -11.13 7.22 0.61
N THR A 101 -10.55 7.19 -0.59
CA THR A 101 -11.25 7.51 -1.84
C THR A 101 -11.14 6.34 -2.81
N CYS A 102 -12.29 5.82 -3.24
CA CYS A 102 -12.34 4.72 -4.20
C CYS A 102 -13.37 4.98 -5.30
N GLY A 103 -12.96 4.87 -6.57
CA GLY A 103 -13.85 5.08 -7.73
C GLY A 103 -14.83 3.92 -7.95
N ALA A 104 -14.36 2.68 -7.75
CA ALA A 104 -15.18 1.47 -7.79
C ALA A 104 -14.73 0.50 -6.70
N LEU A 105 -15.66 0.08 -5.83
CA LEU A 105 -15.39 -0.81 -4.70
C LEU A 105 -16.15 -2.12 -4.87
N ASN A 106 -15.43 -3.22 -5.08
CA ASN A 106 -15.96 -4.59 -5.00
C ASN A 106 -15.09 -5.37 -4.02
N SER A 107 -15.23 -5.06 -2.73
CA SER A 107 -14.24 -5.43 -1.73
C SER A 107 -14.80 -5.41 -0.32
N SER A 108 -14.13 -6.13 0.58
CA SER A 108 -14.39 -6.05 2.01
C SER A 108 -13.44 -5.05 2.66
N LEU A 109 -14.00 -4.13 3.46
CA LEU A 109 -13.24 -3.26 4.34
C LEU A 109 -13.40 -3.74 5.78
N THR A 110 -12.30 -4.00 6.46
CA THR A 110 -12.28 -4.36 7.88
C THR A 110 -11.33 -3.43 8.61
N CYS A 111 -11.83 -2.75 9.64
CA CYS A 111 -11.05 -1.85 10.47
C CYS A 111 -11.32 -2.15 11.95
N GLY A 112 -10.27 -2.31 12.76
CA GLY A 112 -10.39 -2.48 14.21
C GLY A 112 -10.80 -1.17 14.91
N ALA A 113 -10.21 -0.05 14.52
CA ALA A 113 -10.53 1.28 15.01
C ALA A 113 -10.51 2.30 13.87
N LEU A 114 -11.68 2.89 13.56
CA LEU A 114 -11.86 3.83 12.46
C LEU A 114 -12.04 5.26 12.98
N ILE A 115 -11.11 6.13 12.62
CA ILE A 115 -11.21 7.59 12.76
C ILE A 115 -11.14 8.16 11.35
N LEU A 116 -12.30 8.55 10.82
CA LEU A 116 -12.38 9.18 9.50
C LEU A 116 -12.18 10.69 9.67
N VAL A 117 -11.21 11.24 8.96
CA VAL A 117 -10.90 12.68 8.92
C VAL A 117 -11.17 13.24 7.52
#